data_AF-X8AXY4-F1
#
_entry.id   AF-X8AXY4-F1
#
_cell.length_a   1.000
_cell.length_b   1.000
_cell.length_c   1.000
_cell.angle_alpha   90.00
_cell.angle_beta   90.00
_cell.angle_gamma   90.00
#
_symmetry.space_group_name_H-M   'P 1'
#
loop_
_entity.id
_entity.type
_entity.pdbx_description
1 polymer ?
#
loop_
_entity_poly.entity_id
_entity_poly.type
_entity_poly.pdbx_seq_one_letter_code
_entity_poly.pdbx_strand_id
1 'polypeptide(L)'
;MGAVGWGGTLAALGRPVTTRRMLAAVVVLPSAWVAAEAVRSWPGLGGAWAALGTSQWNQPVALASAALGGVWLTSFLLVAVNTAIVGVLMCRCLPGRLGCVVIAVVCAGSAGVVPVGASPGAGRTVRVALVQPGSSTTARHARRPARRSPRRCRSRVDLVVWGESSVAVDPASHPDDMRQLADLARRVGADLLVNVDAPARPVESTSRPC
;
A
#
# COMPACT_ATOMS: atom_id res chain seq x y z
N MET A 1 28.53 -24.43 37.43
CA MET A 1 27.48 -24.06 36.45
C MET A 1 27.29 -22.55 36.52
N GLY A 2 27.95 -21.83 35.61
CA GLY A 2 28.15 -20.38 35.71
C GLY A 2 26.95 -19.57 35.25
N ALA A 3 26.56 -18.60 36.08
CA ALA A 3 25.67 -17.52 35.71
C ALA A 3 26.29 -16.71 34.58
N VAL A 4 25.73 -16.82 33.37
CA VAL A 4 26.01 -15.88 32.28
C VAL A 4 25.34 -14.57 32.67
N GLY A 5 26.10 -13.73 33.37
CA GLY A 5 25.62 -12.50 33.97
C GLY A 5 25.22 -11.45 32.93
N TRP A 6 24.15 -10.74 33.25
CA TRP A 6 23.71 -9.47 32.66
C TRP A 6 24.80 -8.39 32.55
N GLY A 7 26.01 -8.62 33.08
CA GLY A 7 27.18 -7.75 32.89
C GLY A 7 27.64 -7.66 31.43
N GLY A 8 27.40 -8.68 30.61
CA GLY A 8 27.77 -8.66 29.18
C GLY A 8 26.96 -7.66 28.35
N THR A 9 25.66 -7.51 28.65
CA THR A 9 24.77 -6.56 27.97
C THR A 9 25.03 -5.12 28.44
N LEU A 10 25.32 -4.90 29.73
CA LEU A 10 25.73 -3.59 30.25
C LEU A 10 27.13 -3.17 29.75
N ALA A 11 28.07 -4.10 29.62
CA ALA A 11 29.39 -3.82 29.04
C ALA A 11 29.33 -3.54 27.54
N ALA A 12 28.41 -4.18 26.80
CA ALA A 12 28.15 -3.88 25.39
C ALA A 12 27.54 -2.48 25.21
N LEU A 13 26.70 -2.03 26.14
CA LEU A 13 26.16 -0.66 26.22
C LEU A 13 27.22 0.38 26.63
N GLY A 14 28.26 -0.03 27.38
CA GLY A 14 29.37 0.83 27.81
C GLY A 14 30.49 1.00 26.78
N ARG A 15 30.48 0.27 25.66
CA ARG A 15 31.50 0.41 24.62
C ARG A 15 31.27 1.70 23.83
N PRO A 16 32.29 2.56 23.66
CA PRO A 16 32.12 3.80 22.92
C PRO A 16 31.70 3.51 21.48
N VAL A 17 30.57 4.07 21.07
CA VAL A 17 30.07 3.99 19.70
C VAL A 17 31.05 4.78 18.82
N THR A 18 31.79 4.06 17.98
CA THR A 18 32.74 4.69 17.05
C THR A 18 31.99 5.23 15.83
N THR A 19 32.50 6.32 15.26
CA THR A 19 31.93 6.95 14.05
C THR A 19 31.76 5.95 12.91
N ARG A 20 32.75 5.08 12.69
CA ARG A 20 32.70 4.03 11.65
C ARG A 20 31.54 3.05 11.87
N ARG A 21 31.29 2.64 13.12
CA ARG A 21 30.15 1.76 13.44
C ARG A 21 28.83 2.47 13.22
N MET A 22 28.76 3.76 13.54
CA MET A 22 27.56 4.56 13.32
C MET A 22 27.23 4.71 11.83
N LEU A 23 28.24 5.03 11.02
CA LEU A 23 28.08 5.13 9.56
C LEU A 23 27.69 3.78 8.94
N ALA A 24 28.27 2.67 9.42
CA ALA A 24 27.85 1.34 9.01
C ALA A 24 26.39 1.04 9.43
N ALA A 25 25.99 1.44 10.64
CA ALA A 25 24.64 1.21 11.14
C ALA A 25 23.56 1.91 10.30
N VAL A 26 23.84 3.13 9.80
CA VAL A 26 22.93 3.88 8.91
C VAL A 26 22.60 3.12 7.63
N VAL A 27 23.48 2.21 7.17
CA VAL A 27 23.21 1.40 5.97
C VAL A 27 22.68 0.02 6.36
N VAL A 28 23.33 -0.63 7.32
CA VAL A 28 23.01 -2.01 7.71
C VAL A 28 21.65 -2.11 8.38
N LEU A 29 21.30 -1.22 9.32
CA LEU A 29 20.03 -1.31 10.05
C LEU A 29 18.81 -1.10 9.14
N PRO A 30 18.77 -0.06 8.28
CA PRO A 30 17.66 0.09 7.34
C PRO A 30 17.58 -1.07 6.34
N SER A 31 18.72 -1.59 5.87
CA SER A 31 18.73 -2.74 4.94
C SER A 31 18.18 -4.00 5.60
N ALA A 32 18.63 -4.29 6.82
CA ALA A 32 18.15 -5.43 7.60
C ALA A 32 16.67 -5.29 7.95
N TRP A 33 16.21 -4.08 8.29
CA TRP A 33 14.80 -3.80 8.55
C TRP A 33 13.94 -4.11 7.33
N VAL A 34 14.28 -3.54 6.17
CA VAL A 34 13.51 -3.77 4.93
C VAL A 34 13.54 -5.24 4.52
N ALA A 35 14.68 -5.93 4.66
CA ALA A 35 14.76 -7.37 4.40
C ALA A 35 13.82 -8.16 5.32
N ALA A 36 13.79 -7.84 6.61
CA ALA A 36 12.85 -8.46 7.56
C ALA A 36 11.39 -8.15 7.21
N GLU A 37 11.08 -6.90 6.81
CA GLU A 37 9.74 -6.53 6.34
C GLU A 37 9.33 -7.27 5.07
N ALA A 38 10.26 -7.46 4.13
CA ALA A 38 10.00 -8.19 2.89
C ALA A 38 9.72 -9.68 3.18
N VAL A 39 10.53 -10.31 4.03
CA VAL A 39 10.35 -11.71 4.43
C VAL A 39 9.00 -11.92 5.13
N ARG A 40 8.66 -11.10 6.14
CA ARG A 40 7.37 -11.23 6.85
C ARG A 40 6.15 -10.93 5.96
N SER A 41 6.36 -10.21 4.85
CA SER A 41 5.29 -9.88 3.91
C SER A 41 4.86 -11.05 3.02
N TRP A 42 5.55 -12.19 3.10
CA TRP A 42 5.09 -13.42 2.49
C TRP A 42 3.72 -13.82 3.07
N PRO A 43 2.72 -14.20 2.26
CA PRO A 43 1.39 -14.59 2.74
C PRO A 43 1.40 -15.63 3.87
N GLY A 44 2.29 -16.63 3.81
CA GLY A 44 2.45 -17.66 4.83
C GLY A 44 3.13 -17.21 6.14
N LEU A 45 3.73 -16.01 6.18
CA LEU A 45 4.45 -15.47 7.35
C LEU A 45 3.74 -14.28 8.02
N GLY A 46 2.59 -13.86 7.49
CA GLY A 46 1.77 -12.79 8.05
C GLY A 46 1.26 -11.79 7.03
N GLY A 47 1.83 -11.74 5.82
CA GLY A 47 1.44 -10.79 4.78
C GLY A 47 1.94 -9.35 5.03
N ALA A 48 1.68 -8.46 4.07
CA ALA A 48 2.24 -7.10 4.03
C ALA A 48 1.59 -6.08 5.00
N TRP A 49 1.14 -6.54 6.17
CA TRP A 49 0.49 -5.69 7.16
C TRP A 49 1.49 -4.78 7.90
N ALA A 50 1.04 -3.58 8.26
CA ALA A 50 1.79 -2.64 9.12
C ALA A 50 3.25 -2.39 8.68
N ALA A 51 3.52 -2.30 7.38
CA ALA A 51 4.85 -1.88 6.89
C ALA A 51 5.15 -0.45 7.35
N LEU A 52 6.37 -0.20 7.86
CA LEU A 52 6.72 1.10 8.45
C LEU A 52 6.47 2.25 7.47
N GLY A 53 6.79 2.06 6.19
CA GLY A 53 6.56 3.06 5.15
C GLY A 53 5.09 3.48 4.98
N THR A 54 4.11 2.60 5.27
CA THR A 54 2.68 2.99 5.15
C THR A 54 2.25 3.99 6.20
N SER A 55 2.99 4.11 7.32
CA SER A 55 2.74 5.15 8.32
C SER A 55 2.84 6.57 7.74
N GLN A 56 3.54 6.74 6.62
CA GLN A 56 3.75 8.03 5.96
C GLN A 56 2.69 8.38 4.92
N TRP A 57 1.58 7.63 4.84
CA TRP A 57 0.54 7.85 3.83
C TRP A 57 -0.03 9.29 3.81
N ASN A 58 -0.01 9.98 4.95
CA ASN A 58 -0.49 11.36 5.07
C ASN A 58 0.65 12.41 5.10
N GLN A 59 1.87 12.01 4.71
CA GLN A 59 3.06 12.86 4.67
C GLN A 59 3.62 12.87 3.25
N PRO A 60 3.14 13.77 2.36
CA PRO A 60 3.44 13.72 0.92
C PRO A 60 4.94 13.71 0.61
N VAL A 61 5.73 14.50 1.35
CA VAL A 61 7.19 14.59 1.18
C VAL A 61 7.87 13.25 1.45
N ALA A 62 7.49 12.55 2.52
CA ALA A 62 8.06 11.24 2.85
C ALA A 62 7.47 10.12 1.96
N LEU A 63 6.19 10.22 1.61
CA LEU A 63 5.49 9.26 0.74
C LEU A 63 6.03 9.26 -0.68
N ALA A 64 6.54 10.40 -1.15
CA ALA A 64 7.09 10.58 -2.49
C ALA A 64 8.16 9.55 -2.89
N SER A 65 8.98 9.09 -1.94
CA SER A 65 9.96 8.03 -2.19
C SER A 65 9.31 6.71 -2.61
N ALA A 66 8.05 6.47 -2.25
CA ALA A 66 7.34 5.25 -2.64
C ALA A 66 7.13 5.15 -4.16
N ALA A 67 7.16 6.27 -4.89
CA ALA A 67 7.10 6.26 -6.35
C ALA A 67 8.36 5.65 -7.00
N LEU A 68 9.52 5.69 -6.31
CA LEU A 68 10.79 5.16 -6.82
C LEU A 68 11.07 3.73 -6.40
N GLY A 69 10.77 3.38 -5.15
CA GLY A 69 11.14 2.07 -4.58
C GLY A 69 10.00 1.39 -3.81
N GLY A 70 8.76 1.83 -4.01
CA GLY A 70 7.62 1.36 -3.24
C GLY A 70 7.72 1.70 -1.76
N VAL A 71 6.83 1.10 -0.97
CA VAL A 71 6.80 1.27 0.49
C VAL A 71 8.14 0.95 1.18
N TRP A 72 8.94 0.07 0.58
CA TRP A 72 10.24 -0.38 1.08
C TRP A 72 11.26 0.74 1.17
N LEU A 73 11.33 1.59 0.14
CA LEU A 73 12.25 2.74 0.16
C LEU A 73 11.83 3.76 1.21
N THR A 74 10.52 3.98 1.39
CA THR A 74 10.00 4.82 2.47
C THR A 74 10.37 4.26 3.84
N SER A 75 10.20 2.94 4.06
CA SER A 75 10.68 2.27 5.29
C SER A 75 12.18 2.43 5.49
N PHE A 76 12.99 2.22 4.44
CA PHE A 76 14.43 2.37 4.50
C PHE A 76 14.84 3.77 4.96
N LEU A 77 14.30 4.81 4.33
CA LEU A 77 14.64 6.20 4.65
C LEU A 77 14.22 6.57 6.08
N LEU A 78 13.06 6.11 6.53
CA LEU A 78 12.61 6.30 7.93
C LEU A 78 13.60 5.69 8.93
N VAL A 79 14.01 4.44 8.71
CA VAL A 79 14.96 3.77 9.61
C VAL A 79 16.34 4.44 9.51
N ALA A 80 16.76 4.88 8.33
CA ALA A 80 18.04 5.57 8.12
C ALA A 80 18.09 6.89 8.88
N VAL A 81 17.03 7.70 8.80
CA VAL A 81 16.90 8.97 9.52
C VAL A 81 16.90 8.73 11.04
N ASN A 82 16.10 7.77 11.53
CA ASN A 82 16.06 7.44 12.96
C ASN A 82 17.42 6.92 13.46
N THR A 83 18.09 6.08 12.66
CA THR A 83 19.44 5.60 12.97
C THR A 83 20.42 6.77 13.02
N ALA A 84 20.37 7.67 12.06
CA ALA A 84 21.22 8.86 12.04
C ALA A 84 20.97 9.78 13.25
N ILE A 85 19.72 9.99 13.65
CA ILE A 85 19.35 10.75 14.88
C ILE A 85 20.00 10.11 16.11
N VAL A 86 19.89 8.78 16.27
CA VAL A 86 20.59 8.06 17.35
C VAL A 86 22.10 8.31 17.27
N GLY A 87 22.68 8.36 16.07
CA GLY A 87 24.10 8.68 15.86
C GLY A 87 24.50 10.07 16.32
N VAL A 88 23.67 11.08 16.04
CA VAL A 88 23.88 12.45 16.54
C VAL A 88 23.92 12.47 18.06
N LEU A 89 23.06 11.70 18.73
CA LEU A 89 22.97 11.63 20.18
C LEU A 89 24.13 10.84 20.81
N MET A 90 24.55 9.74 20.17
CA MET A 90 25.51 8.79 20.74
C MET A 90 26.97 9.12 20.41
N CYS A 91 27.26 9.72 19.24
CA CYS A 91 28.62 10.11 18.90
C CYS A 91 29.12 11.22 19.83
N ARG A 92 30.35 11.07 20.32
CA ARG A 92 31.01 12.05 21.21
C ARG A 92 31.85 13.07 20.44
N CYS A 93 32.29 12.74 19.22
CA CYS A 93 33.07 13.63 18.37
C CYS A 93 32.17 14.47 17.46
N LEU A 94 32.51 15.76 17.31
CA LEU A 94 31.80 16.70 16.44
C LEU A 94 31.73 16.25 14.97
N PRO A 95 32.81 15.77 14.31
CA PRO A 95 32.72 15.32 12.91
C PRO A 95 31.78 14.12 12.73
N GLY A 96 31.72 13.20 13.70
CA GLY A 96 30.79 12.08 13.64
C GLY A 96 29.33 12.51 13.77
N ARG A 97 29.06 13.48 14.67
CA ARG A 97 27.72 14.10 14.80
C ARG A 97 27.32 14.80 13.51
N LEU A 98 28.19 15.63 12.94
CA LEU A 98 27.93 16.35 11.70
C LEU A 98 27.65 15.38 10.54
N GLY A 99 28.43 14.30 10.41
CA GLY A 99 28.16 13.27 9.42
C GLY A 99 26.77 12.65 9.56
N CYS A 100 26.33 12.36 10.80
CA CYS A 100 24.99 11.85 11.05
C CYS A 100 23.89 12.88 10.74
N VAL A 101 24.12 14.17 11.06
CA VAL A 101 23.18 15.25 10.69
C VAL A 101 23.04 15.34 9.17
N VAL A 102 24.15 15.33 8.43
CA VAL A 102 24.14 15.38 6.95
C VAL A 102 23.34 14.21 6.39
N ILE A 103 23.59 13.00 6.88
CA ILE A 103 22.84 11.80 6.49
C ILE A 103 21.34 11.98 6.76
N ALA A 104 20.96 12.41 7.97
CA ALA A 104 19.56 12.60 8.31
C ALA A 104 18.86 13.61 7.39
N VAL A 105 19.53 14.74 7.10
CA VAL A 105 19.01 15.77 6.20
C VAL A 105 18.90 15.26 4.77
N VAL A 106 19.92 14.55 4.26
CA VAL A 106 19.90 13.99 2.91
C VAL A 106 18.81 12.93 2.76
N CYS A 107 18.66 12.02 3.73
CA CYS A 107 17.62 10.98 3.69
C CYS A 107 16.20 11.56 3.83
N ALA A 108 16.01 12.57 4.68
CA ALA A 108 14.71 13.23 4.82
C ALA A 108 14.36 14.08 3.58
N GLY A 109 15.37 14.77 3.02
CA GLY A 109 15.23 15.63 1.86
C GLY A 109 15.04 14.87 0.56
N SER A 110 15.70 13.71 0.38
CA SER A 110 15.65 12.93 -0.87
C SER A 110 14.23 12.47 -1.23
N ALA A 111 13.38 12.24 -0.23
CA ALA A 111 11.98 11.92 -0.47
C ALA A 111 11.23 13.10 -1.13
N GLY A 112 11.49 14.34 -0.71
CA GLY A 112 10.84 15.53 -1.24
C GLY A 112 11.27 15.99 -2.64
N VAL A 113 12.37 15.45 -3.18
CA VAL A 113 12.87 15.80 -4.52
C VAL A 113 12.19 14.96 -5.61
N VAL A 114 11.48 13.89 -5.25
CA VAL A 114 10.76 13.06 -6.22
C VAL A 114 9.55 13.85 -6.73
N PRO A 115 9.43 14.08 -8.05
CA PRO A 115 8.26 14.75 -8.61
C PRO A 115 7.04 13.85 -8.42
N VAL A 116 6.24 14.14 -7.40
CA VAL A 116 4.96 13.47 -7.17
C VAL A 116 3.87 14.28 -7.84
N GLY A 117 3.29 13.70 -8.88
CA GLY A 117 2.09 14.22 -9.51
C GLY A 117 2.35 14.69 -10.94
N ALA A 118 2.00 13.83 -11.90
CA ALA A 118 1.34 14.37 -13.07
C ALA A 118 0.04 15.00 -12.55
N SER A 119 -0.06 16.33 -12.56
CA SER A 119 -1.40 16.95 -12.48
C SER A 119 -2.26 16.25 -13.52
N PRO A 120 -3.46 15.75 -13.17
CA PRO A 120 -4.32 15.14 -14.16
C PRO A 120 -4.43 16.13 -15.31
N GLY A 121 -3.92 15.76 -16.48
CA GLY A 121 -4.02 16.62 -17.65
C GLY A 121 -5.50 16.95 -17.90
N ALA A 122 -5.78 17.95 -18.73
CA ALA A 122 -7.14 18.32 -19.15
C ALA A 122 -7.83 17.23 -20.02
N GLY A 123 -7.63 15.96 -19.69
CA GLY A 123 -8.25 14.81 -20.32
C GLY A 123 -9.68 14.60 -19.84
N ARG A 124 -10.30 13.58 -20.42
CA ARG A 124 -11.71 13.26 -20.21
C ARG A 124 -11.94 12.78 -18.77
N THR A 125 -12.75 13.51 -18.02
CA THR A 125 -13.19 13.11 -16.68
C THR A 125 -14.34 12.11 -16.78
N VAL A 126 -14.35 11.09 -15.91
CA VAL A 126 -15.42 10.07 -15.81
C VAL A 126 -16.05 10.16 -14.43
N ARG A 127 -17.40 10.17 -14.35
CA ARG A 127 -18.11 10.12 -13.06
C ARG A 127 -18.35 8.67 -12.65
N VAL A 128 -17.67 8.26 -11.58
CA VAL A 128 -17.73 6.92 -11.02
C VAL A 128 -18.57 6.92 -9.73
N ALA A 129 -19.57 6.05 -9.66
CA ALA A 129 -20.35 5.80 -8.45
C ALA A 129 -19.92 4.48 -7.80
N LEU A 130 -19.44 4.56 -6.55
CA LEU A 130 -19.09 3.39 -5.73
C LEU A 130 -20.30 2.95 -4.91
N VAL A 131 -20.67 1.68 -5.01
CA VAL A 131 -21.75 1.07 -4.22
C VAL A 131 -21.15 0.19 -3.14
N GLN A 132 -21.38 0.55 -1.88
CA GLN A 132 -21.08 -0.30 -0.74
C GLN A 132 -22.31 -1.15 -0.39
N PRO A 133 -22.33 -2.45 -0.70
CA PRO A 133 -23.41 -3.33 -0.24
C PRO A 133 -23.35 -3.44 1.28
N GLY A 134 -24.48 -3.17 1.96
CA GLY A 134 -24.64 -3.52 3.37
C GLY A 134 -24.67 -5.05 3.57
N SER A 135 -24.55 -5.49 4.83
CA SER A 135 -24.26 -6.85 5.33
C SER A 135 -25.20 -8.02 4.94
N SER A 136 -25.82 -8.01 3.77
CA SER A 136 -26.71 -9.07 3.30
C SER A 136 -26.35 -9.44 1.87
N THR A 137 -25.64 -10.57 1.74
CA THR A 137 -25.14 -11.25 0.53
C THR A 137 -26.26 -11.85 -0.32
N THR A 138 -27.24 -11.03 -0.72
CA THR A 138 -28.22 -11.44 -1.74
C THR A 138 -28.31 -10.38 -2.81
N ALA A 139 -28.16 -10.80 -4.07
CA ALA A 139 -28.35 -9.97 -5.28
C ALA A 139 -29.65 -9.14 -5.28
N ARG A 140 -30.63 -9.54 -4.46
CA ARG A 140 -31.87 -8.83 -4.19
C ARG A 140 -31.66 -7.45 -3.55
N HIS A 141 -30.58 -7.23 -2.78
CA HIS A 141 -30.28 -5.95 -2.12
C HIS A 141 -29.34 -5.03 -2.90
N ALA A 142 -28.60 -5.50 -3.91
CA ALA A 142 -27.94 -4.63 -4.89
C ALA A 142 -28.96 -3.73 -5.63
N ARG A 143 -30.24 -4.15 -5.67
CA ARG A 143 -31.37 -3.35 -6.18
C ARG A 143 -31.72 -2.15 -5.30
N ARG A 144 -31.45 -2.14 -3.99
CA ARG A 144 -31.88 -1.07 -3.07
C ARG A 144 -31.05 0.24 -3.19
N PRO A 145 -29.71 0.22 -3.24
CA PRO A 145 -28.95 1.45 -3.47
C PRO A 145 -29.12 1.97 -4.91
N ALA A 146 -29.24 1.09 -5.92
CA ALA A 146 -29.54 1.50 -7.29
C ALA A 146 -30.94 2.14 -7.43
N ARG A 147 -31.96 1.65 -6.70
CA ARG A 147 -33.32 2.23 -6.69
C ARG A 147 -33.45 3.49 -5.82
N ARG A 148 -32.61 3.67 -4.79
CA ARG A 148 -32.58 4.92 -3.98
C ARG A 148 -31.74 6.03 -4.61
N SER A 149 -30.92 5.72 -5.61
CA SER A 149 -30.08 6.69 -6.30
C SER A 149 -30.60 7.16 -7.68
N PRO A 150 -31.84 7.66 -7.82
CA PRO A 150 -32.14 8.50 -8.99
C PRO A 150 -32.55 9.94 -8.65
N ARG A 151 -32.54 10.37 -7.38
CA ARG A 151 -33.07 11.70 -7.01
C ARG A 151 -32.10 12.71 -6.41
N ARG A 152 -30.81 12.37 -6.17
CA ARG A 152 -29.85 13.36 -5.63
C ARG A 152 -28.63 13.66 -6.50
N CYS A 153 -28.38 12.90 -7.57
CA CYS A 153 -27.37 13.27 -8.54
C CYS A 153 -28.06 13.87 -9.78
N ARG A 154 -28.11 15.20 -9.89
CA ARG A 154 -28.51 15.94 -11.10
C ARG A 154 -27.54 15.73 -12.29
N SER A 155 -26.68 14.71 -12.22
CA SER A 155 -25.45 14.59 -13.00
C SER A 155 -25.30 13.14 -13.47
N ARG A 156 -25.21 12.93 -14.78
CA ARG A 156 -25.16 11.61 -15.46
C ARG A 156 -23.93 10.81 -15.04
N VAL A 157 -24.10 9.68 -14.35
CA VAL A 157 -22.99 8.79 -13.97
C VAL A 157 -22.53 8.01 -15.20
N ASP A 158 -21.22 7.79 -15.35
CA ASP A 158 -20.64 7.07 -16.49
C ASP A 158 -20.31 5.62 -16.13
N LEU A 159 -19.92 5.35 -14.87
CA LEU A 159 -19.56 4.03 -14.37
C LEU A 159 -20.08 3.80 -12.94
N VAL A 160 -20.64 2.61 -12.67
CA VAL A 160 -21.04 2.14 -11.34
C VAL A 160 -20.16 0.96 -10.95
N VAL A 161 -19.49 1.03 -9.81
CA VAL A 161 -18.59 -0.01 -9.30
C VAL A 161 -19.15 -0.63 -8.02
N TRP A 162 -19.29 -1.96 -8.00
CA TRP A 162 -19.66 -2.74 -6.82
C TRP A 162 -18.44 -3.45 -6.24
N GLY A 163 -18.36 -3.52 -4.91
CA GLY A 163 -17.23 -4.13 -4.19
C GLY A 163 -17.13 -5.65 -4.34
N GLU A 164 -16.19 -6.25 -3.60
CA GLU A 164 -15.98 -7.71 -3.56
C GLU A 164 -17.26 -8.47 -3.21
N SER A 165 -17.44 -9.67 -3.79
CA SER A 165 -18.59 -10.53 -3.57
C SER A 165 -19.96 -9.92 -3.92
N SER A 166 -19.98 -8.91 -4.81
CA SER A 166 -21.22 -8.22 -5.18
C SER A 166 -22.22 -9.07 -5.97
N VAL A 167 -21.72 -10.13 -6.62
CA VAL A 167 -22.51 -11.13 -7.35
C VAL A 167 -22.07 -12.52 -6.89
N ALA A 168 -23.01 -13.28 -6.34
CA ALA A 168 -22.74 -14.57 -5.71
C ALA A 168 -22.58 -15.74 -6.71
N VAL A 169 -22.84 -15.50 -8.00
CA VAL A 169 -22.91 -16.54 -9.04
C VAL A 169 -22.28 -16.00 -10.31
N ASP A 170 -21.54 -16.83 -11.04
CA ASP A 170 -20.94 -16.46 -12.32
C ASP A 170 -22.03 -16.09 -13.34
N PRO A 171 -22.13 -14.81 -13.76
CA PRO A 171 -23.10 -14.36 -14.76
C PRO A 171 -22.88 -15.04 -16.12
N ALA A 172 -21.67 -15.52 -16.44
CA ALA A 172 -21.41 -16.24 -17.68
C ALA A 172 -22.01 -17.66 -17.68
N SER A 173 -22.25 -18.24 -16.50
CA SER A 173 -22.96 -19.50 -16.34
C SER A 173 -24.47 -19.33 -16.10
N HIS A 174 -24.92 -18.12 -15.75
CA HIS A 174 -26.31 -17.78 -15.46
C HIS A 174 -26.81 -16.61 -16.33
N PRO A 175 -27.29 -16.90 -17.56
CA PRO A 175 -27.69 -15.88 -18.54
C PRO A 175 -28.74 -14.90 -18.03
N ASP A 176 -29.62 -15.33 -17.12
CA ASP A 176 -30.66 -14.46 -16.55
C ASP A 176 -30.09 -13.40 -15.63
N ASP A 177 -29.03 -13.70 -14.88
CA ASP A 177 -28.33 -12.70 -14.06
C ASP A 177 -27.58 -11.71 -14.92
N MET A 178 -26.93 -12.18 -16.00
CA MET A 178 -26.31 -11.31 -16.99
C MET A 178 -27.32 -10.37 -17.66
N ARG A 179 -28.50 -10.88 -18.04
CA ARG A 179 -29.61 -10.05 -18.59
C ARG A 179 -30.06 -9.01 -17.58
N GLN A 180 -30.21 -9.38 -16.31
CA GLN A 180 -30.61 -8.44 -15.26
C GLN A 180 -29.59 -7.33 -15.04
N LEU A 181 -28.30 -7.65 -15.08
CA LEU A 181 -27.21 -6.67 -15.00
C LEU A 181 -27.18 -5.75 -16.23
N ALA A 182 -27.31 -6.30 -17.43
CA ALA A 182 -27.38 -5.52 -18.67
C ALA A 182 -28.60 -4.58 -18.70
N ASP A 183 -29.75 -5.06 -18.25
CA ASP A 183 -30.94 -4.25 -18.09
C ASP A 183 -30.76 -3.14 -17.07
N LEU A 184 -30.03 -3.41 -15.98
CA LEU A 184 -29.72 -2.42 -14.97
C LEU A 184 -28.80 -1.33 -15.55
N ALA A 185 -27.76 -1.70 -16.28
CA ALA A 185 -26.87 -0.78 -16.98
C ALA A 185 -27.64 0.16 -17.92
N ARG A 186 -28.53 -0.41 -18.74
CA ARG A 186 -29.42 0.36 -19.63
C ARG A 186 -30.33 1.32 -18.88
N ARG A 187 -30.95 0.89 -17.77
CA ARG A 187 -31.85 1.73 -16.98
C ARG A 187 -31.14 2.88 -16.26
N VAL A 188 -29.92 2.63 -15.78
CA VAL A 188 -29.09 3.66 -15.13
C VAL A 188 -28.45 4.59 -16.17
N GLY A 189 -28.23 4.07 -17.39
CA GLY A 189 -27.52 4.78 -18.45
C GLY A 189 -26.01 4.91 -18.17
N ALA A 190 -25.43 3.93 -17.47
CA ALA A 190 -24.03 3.86 -17.07
C ALA A 190 -23.50 2.42 -17.17
N ASP A 191 -22.20 2.27 -17.35
CA ASP A 191 -21.54 0.96 -17.32
C ASP A 191 -21.50 0.40 -15.89
N LEU A 192 -21.47 -0.93 -15.74
CA LEU A 192 -21.38 -1.61 -14.44
C LEU A 192 -20.10 -2.44 -14.34
N LEU A 193 -19.32 -2.21 -13.29
CA LEU A 193 -18.22 -3.06 -12.87
C LEU A 193 -18.61 -3.78 -11.58
N VAL A 194 -18.69 -5.10 -11.63
CA VAL A 194 -19.12 -5.95 -10.53
C VAL A 194 -18.08 -7.03 -10.25
N ASN A 195 -17.89 -7.36 -8.98
CA ASN A 195 -17.07 -8.51 -8.57
C ASN A 195 -17.98 -9.74 -8.39
N VAL A 196 -17.48 -10.89 -8.85
CA VAL A 196 -18.17 -12.18 -8.85
C VAL A 196 -17.39 -13.15 -7.98
N ASP A 197 -18.08 -13.78 -7.02
CA ASP A 197 -17.55 -14.95 -6.30
C ASP A 197 -17.94 -16.21 -7.05
N ALA A 198 -17.11 -16.64 -7.99
CA ALA A 198 -17.31 -17.90 -8.68
C ALA A 198 -16.00 -18.59 -9.03
N PRO A 199 -15.98 -19.94 -9.06
CA PRO A 199 -14.80 -20.67 -9.53
C PRO A 199 -14.51 -20.27 -10.97
N ALA A 200 -13.28 -19.81 -11.22
CA ALA A 200 -12.83 -19.47 -12.56
C ALA A 200 -12.90 -20.72 -13.45
N ARG A 201 -13.55 -20.62 -14.61
CA ARG A 201 -13.36 -21.62 -15.67
C ARG A 201 -11.91 -21.57 -16.16
N PRO A 202 -11.27 -22.71 -16.47
CA PRO A 202 -10.06 -22.71 -17.27
C PRO A 202 -10.35 -21.99 -18.59
N VAL A 203 -9.52 -21.00 -18.95
CA VAL A 203 -9.58 -20.40 -20.29
C VAL A 203 -9.07 -21.46 -21.25
N GLU A 204 -9.98 -22.18 -21.90
CA GLU A 204 -9.63 -23.11 -22.96
C GLU A 204 -9.17 -22.29 -24.17
N SER A 205 -7.86 -22.13 -24.31
CA SER A 205 -7.25 -21.56 -25.51
C SER A 205 -7.60 -22.48 -26.68
N THR A 206 -8.64 -22.13 -27.43
CA THR A 206 -8.94 -22.80 -28.69
C THR A 206 -7.83 -22.49 -29.68
N SER A 207 -6.78 -23.32 -29.69
CA SER A 207 -5.89 -23.41 -30.84
C SER A 207 -6.73 -23.93 -32.00
N ARG A 208 -7.09 -23.03 -32.91
CA ARG A 208 -7.62 -23.45 -34.22
C ARG A 208 -6.47 -24.18 -34.95
N PRO A 209 -6.62 -25.45 -35.34
CA PRO A 209 -5.70 -26.03 -36.31
C PRO A 209 -5.92 -25.34 -37.66
N CYS A 210 -4.82 -25.02 -38.33
CA CYS A 210 -4.78 -24.55 -39.71
C CYS A 210 -5.41 -25.55 -40.68
#